data_AF-A0A932TYI4-F1
#
_entry.id   AF-A0A932TYI4-F1
#
_cell.length_a   1.000
_cell.length_b   1.000
_cell.length_c   1.000
_cell.angle_alpha   90.00
_cell.angle_beta   90.00
_cell.angle_gamma   90.00
#
_symmetry.space_group_name_H-M   'P 1'
#
loop_
_entity.id
_entity.type
_entity.pdbx_description
1 polymer ?
#
loop_
_entity_poly.entity_id
_entity_poly.type
_entity_poly.pdbx_seq_one_letter_code
_entity_poly.pdbx_strand_id
1 'polypeptide(L)'
;MSEPAHSQGAPGAGRASRVTAALRALRGGPGTLLGLLILIWAVLPLIPDDTGIRFGLGYRAFFTAMLLLGTLFFWFLGKQRIAPPRGSGGVLASLAAVYLVTTGVLVAAGSVYPQFPRPQPPGAAAQEAAGRGKELFWGASVGCFRCHSIGGKGGTRAPDLTHVASRAGQRVPGLTAERYLSEKVKAGATYEYKVPEYAPIMPPFGQVLSQEQLENLVAYLLTLK
;
A
#
# COMPACT_ATOMS: atom_id res chain seq x y z
N MET A 1 -7.68 -81.57 -28.64
CA MET A 1 -8.49 -80.51 -27.99
C MET A 1 -7.64 -79.93 -26.88
N SER A 2 -7.04 -78.76 -27.11
CA SER A 2 -6.30 -78.02 -26.08
C SER A 2 -6.44 -76.53 -26.38
N GLU A 3 -7.11 -75.83 -25.46
CA GLU A 3 -7.45 -74.40 -25.44
C GLU A 3 -6.24 -73.44 -25.53
N PRO A 4 -6.41 -72.21 -26.06
CA PRO A 4 -5.38 -71.18 -25.99
C PRO A 4 -5.49 -70.36 -24.68
N ALA A 5 -4.36 -70.16 -24.01
CA ALA A 5 -4.27 -69.31 -22.82
C ALA A 5 -4.29 -67.82 -23.19
N HIS A 6 -5.32 -67.10 -22.75
CA HIS A 6 -5.39 -65.64 -22.78
C HIS A 6 -4.44 -65.04 -21.73
N SER A 7 -3.40 -64.32 -22.17
CA SER A 7 -2.60 -63.46 -21.29
C SER A 7 -3.30 -62.10 -21.10
N GLN A 8 -3.81 -61.84 -19.89
CA GLN A 8 -4.29 -60.51 -19.51
C GLN A 8 -3.08 -59.62 -19.14
N GLY A 9 -2.85 -58.58 -19.94
CA GLY A 9 -1.85 -57.54 -19.64
C GLY A 9 -2.37 -56.58 -18.57
N ALA A 10 -1.63 -56.42 -17.48
CA ALA A 10 -1.99 -55.55 -16.36
C ALA A 10 -1.91 -54.04 -16.72
N PRO A 11 -2.99 -53.25 -16.57
CA PRO A 11 -2.99 -51.81 -16.82
C PRO A 11 -2.61 -51.04 -15.54
N GLY A 12 -1.32 -50.94 -15.21
CA GLY A 12 -0.90 -50.25 -13.98
C GLY A 12 0.47 -49.55 -14.01
N ALA A 13 1.40 -50.02 -14.82
CA ALA A 13 2.78 -49.53 -14.78
C ALA A 13 2.97 -48.09 -15.31
N GLY A 14 2.11 -47.65 -16.24
CA GLY A 14 2.28 -46.36 -16.94
C GLY A 14 1.89 -45.11 -16.14
N ARG A 15 1.00 -45.22 -15.15
CA ARG A 15 0.54 -44.07 -14.35
C ARG A 15 1.46 -43.79 -13.18
N ALA A 16 1.95 -44.84 -12.52
CA ALA A 16 2.93 -44.75 -11.45
C ALA A 16 4.30 -44.20 -11.93
N SER A 17 4.72 -44.54 -13.16
CA SER A 17 5.97 -44.05 -13.74
C SER A 17 5.93 -42.55 -14.11
N ARG A 18 4.78 -42.04 -14.57
CA ARG A 18 4.60 -40.61 -14.88
C ARG A 18 4.55 -39.75 -13.62
N VAL A 19 3.89 -40.22 -12.56
CA VAL A 19 3.84 -39.52 -11.27
C VAL A 19 5.23 -39.48 -10.63
N THR A 20 5.99 -40.57 -10.67
CA THR A 20 7.37 -40.60 -10.17
C THR A 20 8.33 -39.75 -11.01
N ALA A 21 8.15 -39.64 -12.33
CA ALA A 21 8.92 -38.73 -13.18
C ALA A 21 8.60 -37.25 -12.92
N ALA A 22 7.32 -36.90 -12.74
CA ALA A 22 6.90 -35.54 -12.37
C ALA A 22 7.40 -35.13 -10.97
N LEU A 23 7.32 -36.04 -10.00
CA LEU A 23 7.88 -35.84 -8.66
C LEU A 23 9.42 -35.77 -8.65
N ARG A 24 10.09 -36.41 -9.62
CA ARG A 24 11.55 -36.32 -9.82
C ARG A 24 11.96 -35.01 -10.49
N ALA A 25 11.13 -34.44 -11.36
CA ALA A 25 11.33 -33.11 -11.93
C ALA A 25 11.15 -31.97 -10.90
N LEU A 26 10.30 -32.19 -9.88
CA LEU A 26 10.14 -31.31 -8.72
C LEU A 26 11.31 -31.41 -7.71
N ARG A 27 12.23 -32.37 -7.90
CA ARG A 27 13.35 -32.63 -6.98
C ARG A 27 14.53 -31.70 -7.30
N GLY A 28 14.41 -30.43 -6.90
CA GLY A 28 15.53 -29.57 -6.51
C GLY A 28 16.47 -29.00 -7.60
N GLY A 29 16.04 -28.92 -8.86
CA GLY A 29 16.84 -28.33 -9.94
C GLY A 29 16.60 -26.82 -10.16
N PRO A 30 17.41 -26.15 -11.01
CA PRO A 30 17.21 -24.74 -11.40
C PRO A 30 15.81 -24.44 -11.99
N GLY A 31 15.09 -25.46 -12.45
CA GLY A 31 13.71 -25.35 -12.94
C GLY A 31 12.68 -24.95 -11.87
N THR A 32 12.86 -25.33 -10.60
CA THR A 32 11.92 -24.93 -9.53
C THR A 32 12.08 -23.46 -9.19
N LEU A 33 13.34 -22.97 -9.14
CA LEU A 33 13.64 -21.55 -8.96
C LEU A 33 13.03 -20.71 -10.08
N LEU A 34 13.24 -21.12 -11.34
CA LEU A 34 12.68 -20.43 -12.50
C LEU A 34 11.15 -20.43 -12.47
N GLY A 35 10.51 -21.55 -12.15
CA GLY A 35 9.06 -21.65 -12.03
C GLY A 35 8.48 -20.73 -10.95
N LEU A 36 9.15 -20.64 -9.79
CA LEU A 36 8.74 -19.74 -8.71
C LEU A 36 8.97 -18.26 -9.04
N LEU A 37 10.05 -17.92 -9.77
CA LEU A 37 10.27 -16.57 -10.27
C LEU A 37 9.21 -16.15 -11.30
N ILE A 38 8.84 -17.06 -12.21
CA ILE A 38 7.74 -16.85 -13.16
C ILE A 38 6.41 -16.65 -12.42
N LEU A 39 6.13 -17.44 -11.39
CA LEU A 39 4.94 -17.25 -10.55
C LEU A 39 4.93 -15.84 -9.94
N ILE A 40 6.04 -15.39 -9.34
CA ILE A 40 6.13 -14.08 -8.68
C ILE A 40 6.01 -12.92 -9.68
N TRP A 41 6.63 -13.01 -10.86
CA TRP A 41 6.72 -11.88 -11.78
C TRP A 41 5.70 -11.89 -12.93
N ALA A 42 5.12 -13.04 -13.27
CA ALA A 42 4.20 -13.15 -14.40
C ALA A 42 2.78 -13.55 -13.98
N VAL A 43 2.63 -14.37 -12.94
CA VAL A 43 1.31 -14.92 -12.57
C VAL A 43 0.63 -14.12 -11.47
N LEU A 44 1.31 -13.87 -10.35
CA LEU A 44 0.72 -13.11 -9.23
C LEU A 44 0.27 -11.68 -9.59
N PRO A 45 0.92 -10.96 -10.52
CA PRO A 45 0.42 -9.65 -10.96
C PRO A 45 -0.87 -9.70 -11.79
N LEU A 46 -1.31 -10.89 -12.24
CA LEU A 46 -2.58 -11.07 -12.95
C LEU A 46 -3.77 -11.19 -11.99
N ILE A 47 -3.53 -11.24 -10.67
CA ILE A 47 -4.60 -11.28 -9.67
C ILE A 47 -5.38 -9.96 -9.75
N PRO A 48 -6.70 -10.02 -10.01
CA PRO A 48 -7.54 -8.83 -10.11
C PRO A 48 -7.61 -8.02 -8.80
N ASP A 49 -7.66 -6.70 -8.92
CA ASP A 49 -7.65 -5.76 -7.77
C ASP A 49 -8.90 -5.87 -6.86
N ASP A 50 -10.00 -6.47 -7.34
CA ASP A 50 -11.24 -6.69 -6.60
C ASP A 50 -11.11 -7.76 -5.51
N THR A 51 -10.07 -8.59 -5.57
CA THR A 51 -9.75 -9.59 -4.54
C THR A 51 -9.18 -8.99 -3.26
N GLY A 52 -8.85 -7.69 -3.26
CA GLY A 52 -8.19 -7.00 -2.14
C GLY A 52 -6.70 -7.34 -1.96
N ILE A 53 -6.14 -8.21 -2.81
CA ILE A 53 -4.73 -8.62 -2.77
C ILE A 53 -3.97 -7.87 -3.85
N ARG A 54 -3.14 -6.89 -3.46
CA ARG A 54 -2.33 -6.10 -4.41
C ARG A 54 -0.87 -6.54 -4.39
N PHE A 55 -0.48 -7.35 -5.37
CA PHE A 55 0.90 -7.85 -5.52
C PHE A 55 1.83 -6.82 -6.18
N GLY A 56 2.02 -5.69 -5.51
CA GLY A 56 2.86 -4.59 -5.97
C GLY A 56 4.36 -4.94 -6.05
N LEU A 57 5.15 -3.99 -6.57
CA LEU A 57 6.61 -4.16 -6.76
C LEU A 57 7.35 -4.55 -5.46
N GLY A 58 6.94 -3.97 -4.32
CA GLY A 58 7.53 -4.28 -3.01
C GLY A 58 7.40 -5.75 -2.63
N TYR A 59 6.20 -6.33 -2.75
CA TYR A 59 5.97 -7.76 -2.47
C TYR A 59 6.77 -8.65 -3.42
N ARG A 60 6.81 -8.32 -4.71
CA ARG A 60 7.56 -9.10 -5.72
C ARG A 60 9.06 -9.11 -5.41
N ALA A 61 9.63 -7.96 -5.04
CA ALA A 61 11.02 -7.87 -4.62
C ALA A 61 11.30 -8.68 -3.35
N PHE A 62 10.42 -8.57 -2.35
CA PHE A 62 10.53 -9.30 -1.08
C PHE A 62 10.52 -10.83 -1.28
N PHE A 63 9.52 -11.37 -1.98
CA PHE A 63 9.42 -12.82 -2.21
C PHE A 63 10.55 -13.35 -3.09
N THR A 64 11.02 -12.56 -4.06
CA THR A 64 12.20 -12.90 -4.87
C THR A 64 13.45 -13.00 -3.99
N ALA A 65 13.67 -12.04 -3.08
CA ALA A 65 14.81 -12.05 -2.17
C ALA A 65 14.77 -13.27 -1.23
N MET A 66 13.60 -13.59 -0.65
CA MET A 66 13.45 -14.79 0.20
C MET A 66 13.74 -16.08 -0.57
N LEU A 67 13.25 -16.19 -1.81
CA LEU A 67 13.48 -17.36 -2.66
C LEU A 67 14.97 -17.56 -2.99
N LEU A 68 15.67 -16.48 -3.33
CA LEU A 68 17.11 -16.51 -3.59
C LEU A 68 17.91 -16.87 -2.34
N LEU A 69 17.56 -16.27 -1.19
CA LEU A 69 18.22 -16.56 0.09
C LEU A 69 18.04 -18.02 0.50
N GLY A 70 16.83 -18.56 0.37
CA GLY A 70 16.55 -19.97 0.64
C GLY A 70 17.30 -20.90 -0.31
N THR A 71 17.32 -20.59 -1.60
CA THR A 71 18.06 -21.37 -2.60
C THR A 71 19.56 -21.38 -2.30
N LEU A 72 20.13 -20.23 -1.98
CA LEU A 72 21.53 -20.10 -1.59
C LEU A 72 21.84 -20.89 -0.32
N PHE A 73 20.97 -20.82 0.69
CA PHE A 73 21.11 -21.54 1.95
C PHE A 73 21.14 -23.07 1.75
N PHE A 74 20.19 -23.64 1.01
CA PHE A 74 20.16 -25.08 0.76
C PHE A 74 21.27 -25.54 -0.19
N TRP A 75 21.64 -24.73 -1.17
CA TRP A 75 22.81 -24.99 -2.01
C TRP A 75 24.10 -25.02 -1.18
N PHE A 76 24.24 -24.11 -0.21
CA PHE A 76 25.37 -24.05 0.71
C PHE A 76 25.41 -25.28 1.63
N LEU A 77 24.27 -25.66 2.24
CA LEU A 77 24.15 -26.90 3.03
C LEU A 77 24.49 -28.16 2.22
N GLY A 78 24.13 -28.18 0.94
CA GLY A 78 24.42 -29.29 0.03
C GLY A 78 25.89 -29.38 -0.38
N LYS A 79 26.64 -28.27 -0.38
CA LYS A 79 28.03 -28.21 -0.85
C LYS A 79 29.10 -28.35 0.23
N GLN A 80 28.84 -27.98 1.48
CA GLN A 80 29.91 -27.89 2.48
C GLN A 80 29.73 -28.84 3.67
N ARG A 81 30.70 -29.75 3.84
CA ARG A 81 31.05 -30.24 5.18
C ARG A 81 31.84 -29.11 5.86
N ILE A 82 31.15 -28.17 6.48
CA ILE A 82 31.80 -27.08 7.23
C ILE A 82 32.65 -27.74 8.31
N ALA A 83 33.97 -27.55 8.25
CA ALA A 83 34.85 -28.06 9.31
C ALA A 83 34.46 -27.33 10.61
N PRO A 84 34.11 -28.05 11.68
CA PRO A 84 33.75 -27.39 12.93
C PRO A 84 34.94 -26.57 13.44
N PRO A 85 34.70 -25.38 14.00
CA PRO A 85 35.77 -24.59 14.59
C PRO A 85 36.50 -25.43 15.64
N ARG A 86 37.84 -25.44 15.57
CA ARG A 86 38.67 -26.20 16.50
C ARG A 86 38.88 -25.41 17.79
N GLY A 87 38.57 -26.05 18.92
CA GLY A 87 38.75 -25.46 20.25
C GLY A 87 37.66 -24.47 20.66
N SER A 88 37.62 -24.15 21.95
CA SER A 88 36.61 -23.29 22.57
C SER A 88 36.61 -21.87 22.00
N GLY A 89 37.80 -21.30 21.70
CA GLY A 89 37.92 -19.96 21.13
C GLY A 89 37.28 -19.82 19.74
N GLY A 90 37.43 -20.83 18.87
CA GLY A 90 36.81 -20.81 17.54
C GLY A 90 35.28 -20.90 17.59
N VAL A 91 34.75 -21.68 18.54
CA VAL A 91 33.30 -21.77 18.77
C VAL A 91 32.75 -20.43 19.23
N LEU A 92 33.38 -19.80 20.23
CA LEU A 92 32.98 -18.49 20.74
C LEU A 92 33.03 -17.40 19.66
N ALA A 93 34.08 -17.38 18.84
CA ALA A 93 34.19 -16.44 17.73
C ALA A 93 33.07 -16.63 16.69
N SER A 94 32.71 -17.89 16.38
CA SER A 94 31.63 -18.20 15.46
C SER A 94 30.27 -17.75 15.98
N LEU A 95 29.99 -18.00 17.27
CA LEU A 95 28.76 -17.55 17.93
C LEU A 95 28.67 -16.02 17.96
N ALA A 96 29.75 -15.33 18.32
CA ALA A 96 29.81 -13.88 18.31
C ALA A 96 29.57 -13.31 16.90
N ALA A 97 30.16 -13.91 15.87
CA ALA A 97 29.96 -13.48 14.49
C ALA A 97 28.48 -13.63 14.05
N VAL A 98 27.85 -14.77 14.32
CA VAL A 98 26.43 -14.99 13.99
C VAL A 98 25.53 -14.01 14.73
N TYR A 99 25.80 -13.77 16.02
CA TYR A 99 25.03 -12.83 16.84
C TYR A 99 25.14 -11.40 16.30
N LEU A 100 26.36 -10.93 16.01
CA LEU A 100 26.60 -9.58 15.49
C LEU A 100 25.97 -9.37 14.11
N VAL A 101 26.11 -10.35 13.21
CA VAL A 101 25.50 -10.28 11.87
C VAL A 101 23.98 -10.26 11.96
N THR A 102 23.39 -11.18 12.73
CA THR A 102 21.92 -11.26 12.85
C THR A 102 21.35 -10.00 13.49
N THR A 103 21.97 -9.51 14.57
CA THR A 103 21.56 -8.27 15.24
C THR A 103 21.71 -7.07 14.31
N GLY A 104 22.85 -6.96 13.61
CA GLY A 104 23.08 -5.87 12.64
C GLY A 104 22.05 -5.85 11.52
N VAL A 105 21.69 -7.02 10.97
CA VAL A 105 20.63 -7.14 9.95
C VAL A 105 19.27 -6.72 10.51
N LEU A 106 18.90 -7.16 11.71
CA LEU A 106 17.63 -6.79 12.33
C LEU A 106 17.55 -5.29 12.63
N VAL A 107 18.64 -4.69 13.13
CA VAL A 107 18.73 -3.24 13.38
C VAL A 107 18.63 -2.46 12.07
N ALA A 108 19.32 -2.90 11.01
CA ALA A 108 19.24 -2.27 9.69
C ALA A 108 17.84 -2.38 9.07
N ALA A 109 17.17 -3.53 9.23
CA ALA A 109 15.78 -3.68 8.79
C ALA A 109 14.85 -2.73 9.56
N GLY A 110 15.02 -2.64 10.89
CA GLY A 110 14.22 -1.75 11.74
C GLY A 110 14.41 -0.25 11.45
N SER A 111 15.56 0.16 10.90
CA SER A 111 15.80 1.55 10.52
C SER A 111 15.11 1.93 9.20
N VAL A 112 14.98 0.97 8.28
CA VAL A 112 14.27 1.15 7.00
C VAL A 112 12.75 1.06 7.18
N TYR A 113 12.27 0.20 8.08
CA TYR A 113 10.85 0.00 8.38
C TYR A 113 10.54 0.49 9.80
N PRO A 114 10.32 1.80 10.00
CA PRO A 114 10.09 2.34 11.33
C PRO A 114 8.82 1.71 11.93
N GLN A 115 8.98 1.05 13.09
CA GLN A 115 7.87 0.37 13.78
C GLN A 115 6.94 1.36 14.49
N PHE A 116 7.37 2.61 14.65
CA PHE A 116 6.58 3.72 15.15
C PHE A 116 6.58 4.86 14.14
N PRO A 117 5.48 5.62 14.00
CA PRO A 117 5.46 6.83 13.20
C PRO A 117 6.63 7.73 13.59
N ARG A 118 7.45 8.14 12.61
CA ARG A 118 8.51 9.11 12.88
C ARG A 118 7.84 10.41 13.35
N PRO A 119 8.40 11.11 14.36
CA PRO A 119 7.94 12.44 14.72
C PRO A 119 7.91 13.31 13.45
N GLN A 120 6.70 13.65 13.00
CA GLN A 120 6.55 14.48 11.83
C GLN A 120 6.95 15.91 12.21
N PRO A 121 7.63 16.66 11.31
CA PRO A 121 7.86 18.07 11.52
C PRO A 121 6.54 18.76 11.89
N PRO A 122 6.54 19.74 12.82
CA PRO A 122 5.33 20.48 13.17
C PRO A 122 4.65 21.01 11.90
N GLY A 123 3.41 20.60 11.67
CA GLY A 123 2.62 21.01 10.51
C GLY A 123 2.72 20.13 9.26
N ALA A 124 3.57 19.10 9.22
CA ALA A 124 3.66 18.21 8.06
C ALA A 124 2.35 17.43 7.83
N ALA A 125 1.71 16.92 8.89
CA ALA A 125 0.38 16.30 8.80
C ALA A 125 -0.67 17.28 8.23
N ALA A 126 -0.64 18.53 8.68
CA ALA A 126 -1.57 19.57 8.22
C ALA A 126 -1.31 19.97 6.76
N GLN A 127 -0.05 20.02 6.33
CA GLN A 127 0.32 20.25 4.93
C GLN A 127 -0.10 19.10 4.03
N GLU A 128 0.07 17.86 4.48
CA GLU A 128 -0.37 16.67 3.73
C GLU A 128 -1.89 16.62 3.59
N ALA A 129 -2.62 16.91 4.68
CA ALA A 129 -4.07 17.06 4.68
C ALA A 129 -4.53 18.16 3.73
N ALA A 130 -3.89 19.34 3.77
CA ALA A 130 -4.16 20.43 2.84
C ALA A 130 -3.83 20.06 1.39
N GLY A 131 -2.81 19.23 1.15
CA GLY A 131 -2.50 18.67 -0.17
C GLY A 131 -3.64 17.82 -0.72
N ARG A 132 -4.13 16.86 0.08
CA ARG A 132 -5.30 16.04 -0.29
C ARG A 132 -6.57 16.88 -0.47
N GLY A 133 -6.77 17.88 0.39
CA GLY A 133 -7.89 18.81 0.29
C GLY A 133 -7.87 19.64 -0.99
N LYS A 134 -6.67 20.05 -1.42
CA LYS A 134 -6.46 20.75 -2.69
C LYS A 134 -6.84 19.85 -3.87
N GLU A 135 -6.38 18.61 -3.89
CA GLU A 135 -6.76 17.65 -4.92
C GLU A 135 -8.27 17.44 -4.98
N LEU A 136 -8.95 17.34 -3.84
CA LEU A 136 -10.39 17.24 -3.77
C LEU A 136 -11.09 18.49 -4.33
N PHE A 137 -10.61 19.68 -3.98
CA PHE A 137 -11.18 20.95 -4.44
C PHE A 137 -11.10 21.11 -5.96
N TRP A 138 -9.95 20.79 -6.56
CA TRP A 138 -9.70 20.88 -8.00
C TRP A 138 -10.10 19.63 -8.78
N GLY A 139 -10.41 18.53 -8.08
CA GLY A 139 -10.78 17.25 -8.66
C GLY A 139 -12.18 17.24 -9.27
N ALA A 140 -12.36 16.36 -10.27
CA ALA A 140 -13.64 16.25 -10.97
C ALA A 140 -14.75 15.55 -10.16
N SER A 141 -14.38 14.77 -9.13
CA SER A 141 -15.32 13.97 -8.33
C SER A 141 -16.30 14.84 -7.52
N VAL A 142 -15.81 15.90 -6.90
CA VAL A 142 -16.61 16.85 -6.12
C VAL A 142 -16.79 18.17 -6.88
N GLY A 143 -15.75 18.62 -7.60
CA GLY A 143 -15.84 19.73 -8.53
C GLY A 143 -16.05 21.11 -7.89
N CYS A 144 -15.55 21.34 -6.67
CA CYS A 144 -15.71 22.62 -5.95
C CYS A 144 -15.27 23.83 -6.81
N PHE A 145 -14.16 23.68 -7.53
CA PHE A 145 -13.60 24.68 -8.44
C PHE A 145 -14.54 25.08 -9.59
N ARG A 146 -15.54 24.27 -9.93
CA ARG A 146 -16.48 24.59 -11.03
C ARG A 146 -17.39 25.76 -10.68
N CYS A 147 -17.62 25.99 -9.39
CA CYS A 147 -18.46 27.07 -8.89
C CYS A 147 -17.66 28.15 -8.17
N HIS A 148 -16.62 27.76 -7.43
CA HIS A 148 -15.77 28.65 -6.65
C HIS A 148 -14.46 28.96 -7.36
N SER A 149 -13.99 30.20 -7.23
CA SER A 149 -12.65 30.60 -7.66
C SER A 149 -11.65 30.64 -6.51
N ILE A 150 -10.36 30.49 -6.82
CA ILE A 150 -9.22 30.79 -5.97
C ILE A 150 -8.13 31.44 -6.84
N GLY A 151 -7.66 32.63 -6.46
CA GLY A 151 -6.65 33.38 -7.21
C GLY A 151 -7.07 33.67 -8.66
N GLY A 152 -8.36 33.94 -8.89
CA GLY A 152 -8.91 34.18 -10.22
C GLY A 152 -9.10 32.93 -11.10
N LYS A 153 -8.83 31.72 -10.57
CA LYS A 153 -9.03 30.45 -11.29
C LYS A 153 -10.24 29.70 -10.74
N GLY A 154 -11.10 29.18 -11.62
CA GLY A 154 -12.29 28.41 -11.25
C GLY A 154 -13.58 29.08 -11.73
N GLY A 155 -14.70 28.70 -11.13
CA GLY A 155 -16.02 29.25 -11.42
C GLY A 155 -16.30 30.56 -10.69
N THR A 156 -17.27 31.31 -11.22
CA THR A 156 -17.73 32.59 -10.66
C THR A 156 -19.18 32.53 -10.17
N ARG A 157 -19.79 31.34 -10.17
CA ARG A 157 -21.18 31.14 -9.73
C ARG A 157 -21.34 31.18 -8.22
N ALA A 158 -20.24 31.05 -7.48
CA ALA A 158 -20.19 31.07 -6.03
C ALA A 158 -19.04 31.99 -5.55
N PRO A 159 -19.00 32.38 -4.27
CA PRO A 159 -18.01 33.33 -3.76
C PRO A 159 -16.57 32.89 -4.00
N ASP A 160 -15.72 33.86 -4.34
CA ASP A 160 -14.27 33.66 -4.39
C ASP A 160 -13.72 33.22 -3.03
N LEU A 161 -12.92 32.16 -3.00
CA LEU A 161 -12.37 31.56 -1.78
C LEU A 161 -10.91 31.94 -1.51
N THR A 162 -10.31 32.82 -2.32
CA THR A 162 -8.90 33.23 -2.22
C THR A 162 -8.46 33.60 -0.79
N HIS A 163 -9.31 34.28 -0.04
CA HIS A 163 -9.05 34.71 1.35
C HIS A 163 -10.11 34.17 2.32
N VAL A 164 -10.60 32.95 2.07
CA VAL A 164 -11.71 32.39 2.84
C VAL A 164 -11.34 32.15 4.30
N ALA A 165 -10.10 31.75 4.61
CA ALA A 165 -9.65 31.50 5.98
C ALA A 165 -9.76 32.77 6.84
N SER A 166 -9.35 33.91 6.28
CA SER A 166 -9.39 35.22 6.93
C SER A 166 -10.81 35.70 7.22
N ARG A 167 -11.77 35.38 6.33
CA ARG A 167 -13.17 35.79 6.49
C ARG A 167 -14.01 34.82 7.31
N ALA A 168 -13.74 33.52 7.22
CA ALA A 168 -14.56 32.46 7.80
C ALA A 168 -14.76 32.64 9.32
N GLY A 169 -13.69 32.93 10.06
CA GLY A 169 -13.75 33.14 11.51
C GLY A 169 -14.49 34.40 11.95
N GLN A 170 -14.83 35.30 11.01
CA GLN A 170 -15.55 36.54 11.29
C GLN A 170 -17.03 36.46 10.90
N ARG A 171 -17.46 35.36 10.25
CA ARG A 171 -18.84 35.24 9.73
C ARG A 171 -19.86 34.97 10.81
N VAL A 172 -19.47 34.24 11.85
CA VAL A 172 -20.37 33.82 12.93
C VAL A 172 -19.69 34.11 14.28
N PRO A 173 -20.26 34.96 15.14
CA PRO A 173 -19.69 35.24 16.46
C PRO A 173 -19.49 33.95 17.26
N GLY A 174 -18.27 33.75 17.79
CA GLY A 174 -17.93 32.60 18.63
C GLY A 174 -17.57 31.31 17.89
N LEU A 175 -17.62 31.29 16.55
CA LEU A 175 -17.18 30.14 15.75
C LEU A 175 -15.76 30.35 15.21
N THR A 176 -14.95 29.28 15.26
CA THR A 176 -13.65 29.25 14.58
C THR A 176 -13.84 29.15 13.06
N ALA A 177 -12.84 29.60 12.30
CA ALA A 177 -12.86 29.47 10.84
C ALA A 177 -13.03 28.00 10.39
N GLU A 178 -12.34 27.07 11.05
CA GLU A 178 -12.43 25.64 10.79
C GLU A 178 -13.85 25.11 10.98
N ARG A 179 -14.47 25.42 12.12
CA ARG A 179 -15.82 24.97 12.44
C ARG A 179 -16.84 25.54 11.46
N TYR A 180 -16.76 26.85 11.19
CA TYR A 180 -17.63 27.49 10.21
C TYR A 180 -17.51 26.84 8.82
N LEU A 181 -16.29 26.60 8.34
CA LEU A 181 -16.06 25.99 7.03
C LEU A 181 -16.60 24.55 6.98
N SER A 182 -16.35 23.75 8.02
CA SER A 182 -16.86 22.39 8.13
C SER A 182 -18.39 22.35 8.10
N GLU A 183 -19.05 23.15 8.93
CA GLU A 183 -20.51 23.21 9.00
C GLU A 183 -21.12 23.75 7.70
N LYS A 184 -20.52 24.79 7.11
CA LYS A 184 -20.98 25.38 5.84
C LYS A 184 -20.88 24.40 4.68
N VAL A 185 -19.80 23.61 4.59
CA VAL A 185 -19.64 22.59 3.53
C VAL A 185 -20.64 21.44 3.73
N LYS A 186 -20.83 20.97 4.98
CA LYS A 186 -21.80 19.91 5.28
C LYS A 186 -23.22 20.29 4.89
N ALA A 187 -23.65 21.49 5.26
CA ALA A 187 -25.03 21.96 5.05
C ALA A 187 -25.25 22.65 3.69
N GLY A 188 -24.21 23.20 3.06
CA GLY A 188 -24.30 23.88 1.77
C GLY A 188 -25.36 25.01 1.76
N ALA A 189 -26.35 24.87 0.89
CA ALA A 189 -27.47 25.80 0.69
C ALA A 189 -28.41 25.88 1.90
N THR A 190 -28.47 24.84 2.74
CA THR A 190 -29.34 24.81 3.92
C THR A 190 -28.73 25.46 5.14
N TYR A 191 -27.46 25.86 5.08
CA TYR A 191 -26.81 26.55 6.20
C TYR A 191 -27.44 27.93 6.43
N GLU A 192 -27.63 28.29 7.71
CA GLU A 192 -28.30 29.52 8.13
C GLU A 192 -27.63 30.77 7.56
N TYR A 193 -26.29 30.84 7.66
CA TYR A 193 -25.52 31.97 7.16
C TYR A 193 -25.28 31.86 5.65
N LYS A 194 -25.99 32.72 4.89
CA LYS A 194 -25.91 32.84 3.43
C LYS A 194 -25.04 34.03 3.04
N VAL A 195 -24.51 33.99 1.82
CA VAL A 195 -23.78 35.12 1.22
C VAL A 195 -24.79 35.86 0.33
N PRO A 196 -25.24 37.08 0.71
CA PRO A 196 -26.38 37.74 0.07
C PRO A 196 -26.26 37.91 -1.45
N GLU A 197 -25.04 38.05 -1.94
CA GLU A 197 -24.73 38.30 -3.36
C GLU A 197 -24.85 37.04 -4.23
N TYR A 198 -25.04 35.86 -3.64
CA TYR A 198 -25.06 34.58 -4.35
C TYR A 198 -26.32 33.77 -4.05
N ALA A 199 -26.88 33.18 -5.10
CA ALA A 199 -27.95 32.20 -4.95
C ALA A 199 -27.46 30.99 -4.12
N PRO A 200 -28.29 30.43 -3.21
CA PRO A 200 -27.93 29.29 -2.39
C PRO A 200 -27.95 28.00 -3.22
N ILE A 201 -26.96 27.82 -4.08
CA ILE A 201 -26.85 26.69 -5.04
C ILE A 201 -25.88 25.59 -4.57
N MET A 202 -25.12 25.83 -3.49
CA MET A 202 -24.13 24.87 -2.99
C MET A 202 -24.82 23.62 -2.44
N PRO A 203 -24.59 22.42 -2.99
CA PRO A 203 -25.18 21.20 -2.46
C PRO A 203 -24.70 20.91 -1.03
N PRO A 204 -25.49 20.21 -0.20
CA PRO A 204 -25.03 19.73 1.10
C PRO A 204 -24.06 18.55 0.91
N PHE A 205 -22.79 18.74 1.26
CA PHE A 205 -21.76 17.71 1.07
C PHE A 205 -21.60 16.75 2.26
N GLY A 206 -22.37 16.92 3.33
CA GLY A 206 -22.24 16.11 4.55
C GLY A 206 -22.52 14.62 4.36
N GLN A 207 -23.23 14.23 3.30
CA GLN A 207 -23.46 12.81 2.94
C GLN A 207 -22.59 12.34 1.75
N VAL A 208 -21.88 13.26 1.10
CA VAL A 208 -21.07 12.98 -0.10
C VAL A 208 -19.61 12.78 0.28
N LEU A 209 -19.10 13.60 1.20
CA LEU A 209 -17.71 13.53 1.66
C LEU A 209 -17.60 12.64 2.89
N SER A 210 -16.55 11.81 2.93
CA SER A 210 -16.14 11.19 4.18
C SER A 210 -15.67 12.27 5.17
N GLN A 211 -15.70 11.95 6.47
CA GLN A 211 -15.23 12.87 7.50
C GLN A 211 -13.76 13.28 7.25
N GLU A 212 -12.91 12.34 6.84
CA GLU A 212 -11.51 12.61 6.49
C GLU A 212 -11.38 13.53 5.25
N GLN A 213 -12.18 13.30 4.20
CA GLN A 213 -12.18 14.17 3.02
C GLN A 213 -12.58 15.60 3.35
N LEU A 214 -13.58 15.76 4.22
CA LEU A 214 -13.99 17.07 4.69
C LEU A 214 -12.90 17.76 5.51
N GLU A 215 -12.25 17.04 6.43
CA GLU A 215 -11.14 17.58 7.23
C GLU A 215 -9.97 18.00 6.34
N ASN A 216 -9.58 17.16 5.39
CA ASN A 216 -8.55 17.48 4.40
C ASN A 216 -8.93 18.74 3.59
N LEU A 217 -10.19 18.84 3.12
CA LEU A 217 -10.69 20.01 2.40
C LEU A 217 -10.65 21.28 3.25
N VAL A 218 -11.13 21.23 4.49
CA VAL A 218 -11.11 22.37 5.41
C VAL A 218 -9.66 22.78 5.72
N ALA A 219 -8.75 21.83 5.93
CA ALA A 219 -7.33 22.10 6.11
C ALA A 219 -6.76 22.87 4.90
N TYR A 220 -7.13 22.50 3.67
CA TYR A 220 -6.76 23.27 2.48
C TYR A 220 -7.34 24.69 2.51
N LEU A 221 -8.63 24.85 2.77
CA LEU A 221 -9.28 26.16 2.81
C LEU A 221 -8.69 27.09 3.88
N LEU A 222 -8.22 26.54 5.01
CA LEU A 222 -7.55 27.29 6.07
C LEU A 222 -6.16 27.82 5.67
N THR A 223 -5.58 27.30 4.59
CA THR A 223 -4.34 27.85 4.01
C THR A 223 -4.57 29.14 3.20
N LEU A 224 -5.82 29.45 2.83
CA LEU A 224 -6.20 30.55 1.95
C LEU A 224 -6.49 31.84 2.74
N LYS A 225 -5.41 32.55 3.12
CA LYS A 225 -5.46 33.77 3.94
C LYS A 225 -5.49 35.04 3.12
#